data_AF-A0A3D0QZN4-F1
#
_entry.id   AF-A0A3D0QZN4-F1
#
_cell.length_a   1.000
_cell.length_b   1.000
_cell.length_c   1.000
_cell.angle_alpha   90.00
_cell.angle_beta   90.00
_cell.angle_gamma   90.00
#
_symmetry.space_group_name_H-M   'P 1'
#
loop_
_entity.id
_entity.type
_entity.pdbx_description
1 polymer ?
#
loop_
_entity_poly.entity_id
_entity_poly.type
_entity_poly.pdbx_seq_one_letter_code
_entity_poly.pdbx_strand_id
1 'polypeptide(L)'
;MMGPAHSLSGAAAWLGVGAAAVAAGHPMPWPVLAVGALICAGAALAPDLDHKSATISRAFGPISRGLCEIIDKLSAAVYKATRKKGDPRRTGGHRTLTHTWLWALLIGTGTSLLAVTAGRWAVLGILFVHMVLAVEGLLWRAARVSSDVLVWLLGATSAWVLADVLNKPGNGSDWLFTAPGQEYLWLGLPIVLGSLVHCVGDALTVSGCPILWPIPVGRKRWYPIGPPKSLRFRAGSWVELKVLMPVFMILGGLGGLGALGII
;
A
#
# COMPACT_ATOMS: atom_id res chain seq x y z
N MET A 1 -10.71 -10.78 3.28
CA MET A 1 -10.20 -9.75 2.37
C MET A 1 -9.02 -10.33 1.64
N MET A 2 -9.00 -10.17 0.32
CA MET A 2 -8.02 -10.83 -0.54
C MET A 2 -6.83 -9.89 -0.69
N GLY A 3 -5.92 -9.93 0.29
CA GLY A 3 -4.62 -9.26 0.20
C GLY A 3 -3.89 -9.43 -1.15
N PRO A 4 -4.00 -10.56 -1.88
CA PRO A 4 -3.26 -10.74 -3.13
C PRO A 4 -3.65 -9.78 -4.25
N ALA A 5 -4.94 -9.51 -4.44
CA ALA A 5 -5.39 -8.63 -5.52
C ALA A 5 -4.96 -7.18 -5.25
N HIS A 6 -5.11 -6.71 -4.00
CA HIS A 6 -4.66 -5.39 -3.59
C HIS A 6 -3.14 -5.25 -3.71
N SER A 7 -2.38 -6.21 -3.18
CA SER A 7 -0.92 -6.21 -3.25
C SER A 7 -0.41 -6.20 -4.69
N LEU A 8 -0.99 -7.04 -5.55
CA LEU A 8 -0.65 -7.07 -6.98
C LEU A 8 -0.99 -5.76 -7.69
N SER A 9 -2.16 -5.18 -7.41
CA SER A 9 -2.55 -3.88 -7.97
C SER A 9 -1.62 -2.75 -7.51
N GLY A 10 -1.12 -2.80 -6.28
CA GLY A 10 -0.11 -1.88 -5.75
C GLY A 10 1.21 -1.97 -6.52
N ALA A 11 1.77 -3.17 -6.68
CA ALA A 11 2.96 -3.39 -7.51
C ALA A 11 2.77 -2.85 -8.93
N ALA A 12 1.66 -3.23 -9.58
CA ALA A 12 1.35 -2.80 -10.94
C ALA A 12 1.24 -1.27 -11.06
N ALA A 13 0.67 -0.60 -10.06
CA ALA A 13 0.56 0.86 -10.05
C ALA A 13 1.93 1.55 -10.02
N TRP A 14 2.87 1.08 -9.18
CA TRP A 14 4.21 1.66 -9.15
C TRP A 14 4.98 1.42 -10.46
N LEU A 15 4.87 0.23 -11.05
CA LEU A 15 5.46 -0.06 -12.36
C LEU A 15 4.86 0.84 -13.46
N GLY A 16 3.55 1.12 -13.40
CA GLY A 16 2.91 2.10 -14.26
C GLY A 16 3.44 3.53 -14.07
N VAL A 17 3.71 3.95 -12.82
CA VAL A 17 4.38 5.23 -12.54
C VAL A 17 5.80 5.24 -13.12
N GLY A 18 6.54 4.14 -13.03
CA GLY A 18 7.85 3.98 -13.68
C GLY A 18 7.78 4.18 -15.20
N ALA A 19 6.82 3.53 -15.86
CA ALA A 19 6.61 3.67 -17.31
C ALA A 19 6.22 5.10 -17.69
N ALA A 20 5.34 5.74 -16.91
CA ALA A 20 4.98 7.14 -17.11
C ALA A 20 6.19 8.08 -16.91
N ALA A 21 7.07 7.78 -15.96
CA ALA A 21 8.27 8.54 -15.71
C ALA A 21 9.26 8.43 -16.88
N VAL A 22 9.44 7.23 -17.46
CA VAL A 22 10.19 7.04 -18.71
C VAL A 22 9.59 7.87 -19.86
N ALA A 23 8.28 7.79 -20.07
CA ALA A 23 7.59 8.54 -21.11
C ALA A 23 7.71 10.08 -20.94
N ALA A 24 7.86 10.54 -19.70
CA ALA A 24 8.10 11.94 -19.37
C ALA A 24 9.59 12.36 -19.42
N GLY A 25 10.51 11.48 -19.80
CA GLY A 25 11.95 11.76 -19.86
C GLY A 25 12.67 11.71 -18.50
N HIS A 26 12.05 11.12 -17.48
CA HIS A 26 12.57 11.01 -16.11
C HIS A 26 12.64 9.54 -15.66
N PRO A 27 13.46 8.68 -16.31
CA PRO A 27 13.54 7.26 -15.95
C PRO A 27 13.99 7.07 -14.49
N MET A 28 13.40 6.07 -13.83
CA MET A 28 13.84 5.65 -12.50
C MET A 28 15.01 4.66 -12.61
N PRO A 29 16.01 4.71 -11.70
CA PRO A 29 16.94 3.61 -11.55
C PRO A 29 16.18 2.29 -11.31
N TRP A 30 16.63 1.19 -11.92
CA TRP A 30 15.95 -0.10 -11.76
C TRP A 30 15.77 -0.53 -10.28
N PRO A 31 16.68 -0.22 -9.32
CA PRO A 31 16.44 -0.57 -7.92
C PRO A 31 15.30 0.24 -7.31
N VAL A 32 15.12 1.50 -7.69
CA VAL A 32 13.98 2.33 -7.27
C VAL A 32 12.68 1.74 -7.80
N LEU A 33 12.67 1.32 -9.07
CA LEU A 33 11.52 0.67 -9.68
C LEU A 33 11.14 -0.62 -8.92
N ALA A 34 12.12 -1.49 -8.66
CA ALA A 34 11.90 -2.76 -7.97
C ALA A 34 11.48 -2.57 -6.51
N VAL A 35 12.21 -1.75 -5.75
CA VAL A 35 11.94 -1.51 -4.33
C VAL A 35 10.61 -0.79 -4.17
N GLY A 36 10.34 0.24 -4.96
CA GLY A 36 9.08 0.95 -4.90
C GLY A 36 7.88 0.06 -5.25
N ALA A 37 8.02 -0.89 -6.18
CA ALA A 37 6.96 -1.85 -6.50
C ALA A 37 6.67 -2.78 -5.31
N LEU A 38 7.71 -3.27 -4.63
CA LEU A 38 7.57 -4.11 -3.44
C LEU A 38 7.00 -3.33 -2.25
N ILE A 39 7.44 -2.09 -2.02
CA ILE A 39 6.86 -1.21 -0.99
C ILE A 39 5.39 -0.94 -1.29
N CYS A 40 5.06 -0.58 -2.53
CA CYS A 40 3.69 -0.30 -2.94
C CYS A 40 2.79 -1.54 -2.78
N ALA A 41 3.29 -2.73 -3.10
CA ALA A 41 2.60 -4.00 -2.90
C ALA A 41 2.32 -4.30 -1.41
N GLY A 42 3.28 -4.04 -0.53
CA GLY A 42 3.10 -4.19 0.92
C GLY A 42 2.15 -3.13 1.48
N ALA A 43 2.29 -1.88 1.05
CA ALA A 43 1.49 -0.74 1.50
C ALA A 43 0.03 -0.84 1.07
N ALA A 44 -0.26 -1.51 -0.05
CA ALA A 44 -1.62 -1.84 -0.45
C ALA A 44 -2.34 -2.77 0.53
N LEU A 45 -1.67 -3.37 1.51
CA LEU A 45 -2.33 -4.08 2.61
C LEU A 45 -2.60 -3.19 3.83
N ALA A 46 -1.97 -2.01 3.91
CA ALA A 46 -1.97 -1.14 5.08
C ALA A 46 -3.36 -0.65 5.51
N PRO A 47 -4.27 -0.26 4.59
CA PRO A 47 -5.58 0.23 5.00
C PRO A 47 -6.41 -0.77 5.80
N ASP A 48 -6.23 -2.06 5.56
CA ASP A 48 -6.95 -3.13 6.24
C ASP A 48 -6.36 -3.49 7.63
N LEU A 49 -5.37 -2.73 8.14
CA LEU A 49 -4.88 -2.83 9.52
C LEU A 49 -5.90 -2.33 10.56
N ASP A 50 -7.16 -2.13 10.17
CA ASP A 50 -8.30 -1.91 11.06
C ASP A 50 -9.20 -3.17 11.15
N HIS A 51 -8.84 -4.26 10.46
CA HIS A 51 -9.66 -5.46 10.36
C HIS A 51 -8.97 -6.71 10.89
N LYS A 52 -9.55 -7.34 11.91
CA LYS A 52 -8.93 -8.48 12.65
C LYS A 52 -8.58 -9.69 11.77
N SER A 53 -9.34 -9.93 10.71
CA SER A 53 -9.10 -11.06 9.79
C SER A 53 -8.20 -10.71 8.59
N ALA A 54 -7.71 -9.46 8.49
CA ALA A 54 -6.84 -9.06 7.40
C ALA A 54 -5.47 -9.76 7.47
N THR A 55 -4.77 -9.79 6.34
CA THR A 55 -3.40 -10.33 6.26
C THR A 55 -2.45 -9.50 7.13
N ILE A 56 -2.47 -8.18 6.99
CA ILE A 56 -1.59 -7.28 7.75
C ILE A 56 -1.78 -7.41 9.27
N SER A 57 -3.02 -7.60 9.74
CA SER A 57 -3.35 -7.75 11.17
C SER A 57 -2.80 -9.04 11.78
N ARG A 58 -2.35 -10.00 10.96
CA ARG A 58 -1.82 -11.29 11.40
C ARG A 58 -0.33 -11.49 11.08
N ALA A 59 0.22 -10.71 10.15
CA ALA A 59 1.58 -10.89 9.60
C ALA A 59 2.72 -10.80 10.63
N PHE A 60 2.51 -10.12 11.76
CA PHE A 60 3.52 -9.96 12.82
C PHE A 60 3.01 -10.48 14.18
N GLY A 61 2.12 -11.48 14.15
CA GLY A 61 1.62 -12.15 15.34
C GLY A 61 0.95 -11.16 16.33
N PRO A 62 1.37 -11.14 17.61
CA PRO A 62 0.77 -10.26 18.62
C PRO A 62 0.89 -8.76 18.30
N ILE A 63 1.99 -8.33 17.67
CA ILE A 63 2.26 -6.93 17.37
C ILE A 63 1.21 -6.39 16.40
N SER A 64 1.00 -7.08 15.28
CA SER A 64 0.01 -6.67 14.28
C SER A 64 -1.43 -6.75 14.81
N ARG A 65 -1.73 -7.71 15.69
CA ARG A 65 -3.06 -7.81 16.34
C ARG A 65 -3.31 -6.62 17.27
N GLY A 66 -2.32 -6.27 18.11
CA GLY A 66 -2.41 -5.11 19.00
C GLY A 66 -2.57 -3.80 18.23
N LEU A 67 -1.76 -3.60 17.18
CA LEU A 67 -1.89 -2.46 16.28
C LEU A 67 -3.27 -2.40 15.62
N CYS A 68 -3.80 -3.54 15.18
CA CYS A 68 -5.13 -3.62 14.59
C CYS A 68 -6.22 -3.13 15.55
N GLU A 69 -6.16 -3.53 16.82
CA GLU A 69 -7.14 -3.07 17.82
C GLU A 69 -7.02 -1.57 18.12
N ILE A 70 -5.81 -1.03 18.15
CA ILE A 70 -5.57 0.41 18.35
C ILE A 70 -6.14 1.19 17.17
N ILE A 71 -5.83 0.77 15.95
CA ILE A 71 -6.24 1.46 14.73
C ILE A 71 -7.75 1.35 14.53
N ASP A 72 -8.37 0.19 14.76
CA ASP A 72 -9.84 0.05 14.72
C ASP A 72 -10.53 1.02 15.69
N LYS A 73 -10.05 1.12 16.93
CA LYS A 73 -10.60 2.06 17.92
C LYS A 73 -10.39 3.52 17.50
N LEU A 74 -9.21 3.87 17.00
CA LEU A 74 -8.90 5.21 16.50
C LEU A 74 -9.82 5.57 15.33
N SER A 75 -9.92 4.69 14.34
CA SER A 75 -10.79 4.82 13.16
C SER A 75 -12.26 4.98 13.56
N ALA A 76 -12.74 4.22 14.55
CA ALA A 76 -14.09 4.35 15.08
C ALA A 76 -14.31 5.69 15.81
N ALA A 77 -13.33 6.14 16.60
CA ALA A 77 -13.38 7.40 17.33
C ALA A 77 -13.44 8.59 16.36
N VAL A 78 -12.55 8.64 15.37
CA VAL A 78 -12.51 9.70 14.35
C VAL A 78 -13.81 9.69 13.51
N TYR A 79 -14.33 8.51 13.17
CA TYR A 79 -15.62 8.39 12.51
C TYR A 79 -16.75 9.01 13.33
N LYS A 80 -16.88 8.61 14.60
CA LYS A 80 -17.93 9.11 15.50
C LYS A 80 -17.82 10.61 15.74
N ALA A 81 -16.60 11.13 15.88
CA ALA A 81 -16.34 12.55 16.11
C ALA A 81 -16.66 13.42 14.88
N THR A 82 -16.45 12.91 13.67
CA THR A 82 -16.52 13.73 12.45
C THR A 82 -17.73 13.44 11.55
N ARG A 83 -18.50 12.38 11.81
CA ARG A 83 -19.67 12.00 11.00
C ARG A 83 -20.73 13.10 10.95
N LYS A 84 -21.35 13.28 9.78
CA LYS A 84 -22.54 14.12 9.58
C LYS A 84 -23.83 13.34 9.83
N LYS A 85 -24.96 14.05 9.93
CA LYS A 85 -26.30 13.44 10.08
C LYS A 85 -26.63 12.43 8.98
N GLY A 86 -26.13 12.62 7.76
CA GLY A 86 -26.35 11.72 6.63
C GLY A 86 -25.46 10.47 6.63
N ASP A 87 -24.40 10.43 7.45
CA ASP A 87 -23.55 9.25 7.57
C ASP A 87 -24.26 8.19 8.44
N PRO A 88 -24.14 6.89 8.10
CA PRO A 88 -24.76 5.82 8.87
C PRO A 88 -24.17 5.71 10.29
N ARG A 89 -24.90 5.10 11.22
CA ARG A 89 -24.31 4.73 12.51
C ARG A 89 -23.43 3.49 12.31
N ARG A 90 -22.24 3.49 12.91
CA ARG A 90 -21.28 2.37 12.84
C ARG A 90 -20.71 2.11 14.23
N THR A 91 -20.41 0.84 14.50
CA THR A 91 -19.85 0.38 15.78
C THR A 91 -18.34 0.11 15.71
N GLY A 92 -17.81 -0.26 14.54
CA GLY A 92 -16.37 -0.48 14.28
C GLY A 92 -15.74 0.59 13.39
N GLY A 93 -14.41 0.62 13.40
CA GLY A 93 -13.55 1.52 12.62
C GLY A 93 -13.22 1.00 11.23
N HIS A 94 -13.49 -0.28 10.95
CA HIS A 94 -13.19 -0.84 9.64
C HIS A 94 -13.81 -0.03 8.47
N ARG A 95 -12.99 0.31 7.46
CA ARG A 95 -13.37 1.14 6.29
C ARG A 95 -13.78 2.55 6.67
N THR A 96 -13.08 3.14 7.64
CA THR A 96 -13.17 4.57 7.93
C THR A 96 -11.82 5.25 7.72
N LEU A 97 -11.10 5.62 8.76
CA LEU A 97 -9.93 6.51 8.71
C LEU A 97 -8.81 5.97 7.81
N THR A 98 -8.49 4.69 7.93
CA THR A 98 -7.40 4.05 7.17
C THR A 98 -7.66 3.98 5.67
N HIS A 99 -8.92 4.04 5.25
CA HIS A 99 -9.35 4.01 3.85
C HIS A 99 -9.60 5.42 3.29
N THR A 100 -8.70 6.35 3.61
CA THR A 100 -8.78 7.76 3.18
C THR A 100 -7.47 8.24 2.57
N TRP A 101 -7.53 9.19 1.65
CA TRP A 101 -6.31 9.78 1.08
C TRP A 101 -5.48 10.51 2.13
N LEU A 102 -6.14 11.13 3.11
CA LEU A 102 -5.47 11.85 4.18
C LEU A 102 -4.65 10.89 5.04
N TRP A 103 -5.19 9.73 5.40
CA TRP A 103 -4.43 8.72 6.14
C TRP A 103 -3.25 8.17 5.33
N ALA A 104 -3.45 7.88 4.04
CA ALA A 104 -2.37 7.46 3.16
C ALA A 104 -1.23 8.49 3.14
N LEU A 105 -1.56 9.77 2.98
CA LEU A 105 -0.59 10.88 2.97
C LEU A 105 0.12 11.02 4.32
N LEU A 106 -0.60 10.94 5.44
CA LEU A 106 -0.01 11.03 6.78
C LEU A 106 0.99 9.90 7.04
N ILE A 107 0.63 8.66 6.72
CA ILE A 107 1.53 7.51 6.91
C ILE A 107 2.73 7.61 5.98
N GLY A 108 2.54 7.88 4.69
CA GLY A 108 3.65 8.01 3.75
C GLY A 108 4.61 9.16 4.11
N THR A 109 4.07 10.32 4.51
CA THR A 109 4.88 11.46 4.96
C THR A 109 5.62 11.11 6.25
N GLY A 110 4.94 10.54 7.24
CA GLY A 110 5.56 10.09 8.49
C GLY A 110 6.67 9.08 8.27
N THR A 111 6.49 8.14 7.34
CA THR A 111 7.52 7.16 6.97
C THR A 111 8.72 7.81 6.29
N SER A 112 8.51 8.79 5.42
CA SER A 112 9.60 9.53 4.76
C SER A 112 10.41 10.35 5.77
N LEU A 113 9.72 11.04 6.68
CA LEU A 113 10.36 11.78 7.78
C LEU A 113 11.14 10.84 8.68
N LEU A 114 10.58 9.67 9.03
CA LEU A 114 11.28 8.66 9.83
C LEU A 114 12.54 8.14 9.13
N ALA A 115 12.46 7.86 7.82
CA ALA A 115 13.62 7.40 7.04
C ALA A 115 14.77 8.41 7.07
N VAL A 116 14.47 9.69 6.87
CA VAL A 116 15.48 10.77 6.88
C VAL A 116 16.03 11.03 8.27
N THR A 117 15.17 11.09 9.30
CA THR A 117 15.57 11.51 10.65
C THR A 117 16.23 10.41 11.48
N ALA A 118 15.84 9.15 11.27
CA ALA A 118 16.39 8.00 11.99
C ALA A 118 17.34 7.14 11.12
N GLY A 119 17.59 7.57 9.89
CA GLY A 119 18.60 7.03 8.99
C GLY A 119 18.43 5.55 8.69
N ARG A 120 19.56 4.83 8.58
CA ARG A 120 19.61 3.44 8.09
C ARG A 120 18.68 2.48 8.83
N TRP A 121 18.58 2.59 10.16
CA TRP A 121 17.76 1.67 10.94
C TRP A 121 16.27 1.85 10.67
N ALA A 122 15.81 3.08 10.45
CA ALA A 122 14.45 3.33 10.01
C ALA A 122 14.20 2.77 8.61
N VAL A 123 15.12 3.01 7.66
CA VAL A 123 15.02 2.47 6.29
C VAL A 123 14.90 0.94 6.31
N LEU A 124 15.75 0.26 7.09
CA LEU A 124 15.68 -1.20 7.25
C LEU A 124 14.34 -1.65 7.83
N GLY A 125 13.81 -0.97 8.85
CA GLY A 125 12.51 -1.28 9.44
C GLY A 125 11.35 -1.09 8.45
N ILE A 126 11.37 0.01 7.68
CA ILE A 126 10.38 0.32 6.65
C ILE A 126 10.40 -0.76 5.58
N LEU A 127 11.57 -1.06 5.03
CA LEU A 127 11.73 -2.09 4.02
C LEU A 127 11.30 -3.45 4.56
N PHE A 128 11.73 -3.83 5.75
CA PHE A 128 11.36 -5.09 6.39
C PHE A 128 9.84 -5.27 6.46
N VAL A 129 9.13 -4.28 7.01
CA VAL A 129 7.67 -4.34 7.14
C VAL A 129 7.01 -4.54 5.78
N HIS A 130 7.41 -3.74 4.79
CA HIS A 130 6.78 -3.81 3.47
C HIS A 130 7.19 -5.06 2.69
N MET A 131 8.39 -5.59 2.85
CA MET A 131 8.82 -6.84 2.22
C MET A 131 8.03 -8.03 2.76
N VAL A 132 7.85 -8.12 4.09
CA VAL A 132 7.01 -9.16 4.69
C VAL A 132 5.59 -9.07 4.13
N LEU A 133 5.01 -7.87 4.09
CA LEU A 133 3.65 -7.67 3.56
C LEU A 133 3.55 -7.93 2.06
N ALA A 134 4.57 -7.60 1.28
CA ALA A 134 4.63 -7.92 -0.15
C ALA A 134 4.69 -9.44 -0.37
N VAL A 135 5.46 -10.18 0.44
CA VAL A 135 5.51 -11.66 0.38
C VAL A 135 4.16 -12.25 0.77
N GLU A 136 3.56 -11.80 1.88
CA GLU A 136 2.24 -12.23 2.34
C GLU A 136 1.11 -11.94 1.33
N GLY A 137 1.22 -10.83 0.58
CA GLY A 137 0.28 -10.45 -0.46
C GLY A 137 0.52 -11.18 -1.79
N LEU A 138 1.67 -10.96 -2.41
CA LEU A 138 2.00 -11.46 -3.75
C LEU A 138 2.19 -12.97 -3.77
N LEU A 139 2.86 -13.53 -2.76
CA LEU A 139 3.17 -14.96 -2.65
C LEU A 139 2.22 -15.69 -1.69
N TRP A 140 1.01 -15.17 -1.49
CA TRP A 140 0.08 -15.62 -0.44
C TRP A 140 -0.15 -17.13 -0.35
N ARG A 141 -0.13 -17.85 -1.49
CA ARG A 141 -0.31 -19.32 -1.50
C ARG A 141 0.87 -20.01 -0.82
N ALA A 142 2.08 -19.54 -1.10
CA ALA A 142 3.31 -20.06 -0.50
C ALA A 142 3.46 -19.55 0.94
N ALA A 143 3.18 -18.26 1.19
CA ALA A 143 3.25 -17.66 2.52
C ALA A 143 2.32 -18.36 3.52
N ARG A 144 1.08 -18.68 3.12
CA ARG A 144 0.08 -19.33 3.98
C ARG A 144 0.49 -20.70 4.54
N VAL A 145 1.32 -21.44 3.82
CA VAL A 145 1.81 -22.77 4.24
C VAL A 145 3.21 -22.71 4.83
N SER A 146 3.82 -21.52 4.83
CA SER A 146 5.17 -21.29 5.35
C SER A 146 5.12 -20.89 6.83
N SER A 147 6.27 -20.96 7.49
CA SER A 147 6.44 -20.39 8.83
C SER A 147 6.56 -18.88 8.75
N ASP A 148 5.83 -18.15 9.60
CA ASP A 148 5.93 -16.69 9.75
C ASP A 148 7.40 -16.26 9.95
N VAL A 149 8.18 -17.04 10.70
CA VAL A 149 9.60 -16.76 10.95
C VAL A 149 10.41 -16.81 9.65
N LEU A 150 10.12 -17.73 8.73
CA LEU A 150 10.80 -17.79 7.44
C LEU A 150 10.45 -16.58 6.57
N VAL A 151 9.19 -16.16 6.58
CA VAL A 151 8.76 -14.93 5.88
C VAL A 151 9.47 -13.71 6.48
N TRP A 152 9.62 -13.64 7.80
CA TRP A 152 10.35 -12.55 8.46
C TRP A 152 11.84 -12.57 8.13
N LEU A 153 12.49 -13.74 8.14
CA LEU A 153 13.91 -13.87 7.75
C LEU A 153 14.13 -13.45 6.30
N LEU A 154 13.23 -13.87 5.39
CA LEU A 154 13.25 -13.41 4.00
C LEU A 154 13.07 -11.90 3.90
N GLY A 155 12.10 -11.34 4.62
CA GLY A 155 11.85 -9.90 4.67
C GLY A 155 13.04 -9.11 5.20
N ALA A 156 13.69 -9.59 6.27
CA ALA A 156 14.85 -8.94 6.89
C ALA A 156 16.09 -9.00 5.99
N THR A 157 16.35 -10.16 5.40
CA THR A 157 17.45 -10.35 4.45
C THR A 157 17.25 -9.49 3.20
N SER A 158 16.01 -9.47 2.67
CA SER A 158 15.65 -8.63 1.52
C SER A 158 15.81 -7.15 1.87
N ALA A 159 15.33 -6.69 3.02
CA ALA A 159 15.48 -5.31 3.46
C ALA A 159 16.94 -4.88 3.56
N TRP A 160 17.81 -5.75 4.11
CA TRP A 160 19.24 -5.49 4.21
C TRP A 160 19.90 -5.34 2.83
N VAL A 161 19.69 -6.34 1.95
CA VAL A 161 20.25 -6.36 0.60
C VAL A 161 19.75 -5.17 -0.23
N LEU A 162 18.45 -4.87 -0.17
CA LEU A 162 17.86 -3.76 -0.93
C LEU A 162 18.36 -2.41 -0.44
N ALA A 163 18.51 -2.21 0.88
CA ALA A 163 19.12 -0.99 1.42
C ALA A 163 20.58 -0.84 0.95
N ASP A 164 21.37 -1.91 0.93
CA ASP A 164 22.75 -1.86 0.44
C ASP A 164 22.83 -1.61 -1.07
N VAL A 165 21.88 -2.16 -1.85
CA VAL A 165 21.78 -1.85 -3.28
C VAL A 165 21.43 -0.38 -3.48
N LEU A 166 20.42 0.15 -2.77
CA LEU A 166 19.99 1.55 -2.90
C LEU A 166 21.07 2.57 -2.50
N ASN A 167 21.89 2.25 -1.49
CA ASN A 167 22.98 3.12 -1.03
C ASN A 167 24.16 3.21 -2.02
N LYS A 168 24.23 2.35 -3.04
CA LYS A 168 25.29 2.47 -4.05
C LYS A 168 25.03 3.73 -4.91
N PRO A 169 26.09 4.46 -5.30
CA PRO A 169 25.93 5.64 -6.16
C PRO A 169 25.09 5.34 -7.41
N GLY A 170 24.07 6.17 -7.66
CA GLY A 170 23.16 6.03 -8.81
C GLY A 170 22.05 4.98 -8.67
N ASN A 171 21.99 4.22 -7.58
CA ASN A 171 20.96 3.19 -7.39
C ASN A 171 19.69 3.69 -6.70
N GLY A 172 19.74 4.87 -6.07
CA GLY A 172 18.54 5.64 -5.78
C GLY A 172 18.21 5.90 -4.31
N SER A 173 19.17 5.82 -3.39
CA SER A 173 19.00 6.45 -2.06
C SER A 173 18.62 7.93 -2.19
N ASP A 174 19.14 8.63 -3.19
CA ASP A 174 18.94 10.06 -3.47
C ASP A 174 18.17 10.33 -4.79
N TRP A 175 17.49 9.32 -5.36
CA TRP A 175 16.94 9.38 -6.73
C TRP A 175 16.07 10.61 -7.03
N LEU A 176 15.11 10.93 -6.16
CA LEU A 176 14.17 12.05 -6.35
C LEU A 176 14.61 13.33 -5.61
N PHE A 177 15.42 13.16 -4.57
CA PHE A 177 15.83 14.21 -3.66
C PHE A 177 17.33 14.11 -3.42
N THR A 178 18.08 15.07 -3.95
CA THR A 178 19.55 15.01 -4.05
C THR A 178 20.27 15.90 -3.04
N ALA A 179 19.55 16.70 -2.24
CA ALA A 179 20.21 17.52 -1.23
C ALA A 179 20.71 16.63 -0.06
N PRO A 180 21.84 16.98 0.57
CA PRO A 180 22.35 16.22 1.70
C PRO A 180 21.31 16.07 2.82
N GLY A 181 21.14 14.86 3.35
CA GLY A 181 20.16 14.59 4.39
C GLY A 181 18.73 14.42 3.86
N GLN A 182 18.54 14.22 2.55
CA GLN A 182 17.24 13.86 1.95
C GLN A 182 17.20 12.42 1.43
N GLU A 183 18.22 11.62 1.75
CA GLU A 183 18.29 10.23 1.35
C GLU A 183 17.04 9.48 1.86
N TYR A 184 16.45 8.67 0.99
CA TYR A 184 15.24 7.89 1.23
C TYR A 184 13.96 8.70 1.48
N LEU A 185 13.96 10.02 1.30
CA LEU A 185 12.75 10.85 1.43
C LEU A 185 11.63 10.42 0.45
N TRP A 186 11.98 9.76 -0.65
CA TRP A 186 11.02 9.22 -1.63
C TRP A 186 10.27 7.98 -1.14
N LEU A 187 10.71 7.29 -0.08
CA LEU A 187 10.13 6.01 0.36
C LEU A 187 8.64 6.10 0.72
N GLY A 188 8.15 7.29 1.11
CA GLY A 188 6.72 7.50 1.34
C GLY A 188 5.86 7.47 0.10
N LEU A 189 6.40 7.81 -1.08
CA LEU A 189 5.63 7.86 -2.33
C LEU A 189 4.96 6.53 -2.68
N PRO A 190 5.69 5.38 -2.74
CA PRO A 190 5.05 4.10 -2.97
C PRO A 190 4.09 3.69 -1.85
N ILE A 191 4.31 4.16 -0.61
CA ILE A 191 3.40 3.88 0.53
C ILE A 191 2.06 4.59 0.34
N VAL A 192 2.10 5.88 -0.03
CA VAL A 192 0.90 6.66 -0.36
C VAL A 192 0.18 5.99 -1.53
N LEU A 193 0.91 5.69 -2.61
CA LEU A 193 0.33 5.10 -3.82
C LEU A 193 -0.34 3.75 -3.52
N GLY A 194 0.34 2.84 -2.82
CA GLY A 194 -0.20 1.52 -2.50
C GLY A 194 -1.47 1.61 -1.66
N SER A 195 -1.45 2.46 -0.63
CA SER A 195 -2.63 2.70 0.22
C SER A 195 -3.80 3.29 -0.58
N LEU A 196 -3.54 4.23 -1.49
CA LEU A 196 -4.57 4.81 -2.35
C LEU A 196 -5.13 3.81 -3.36
N VAL A 197 -4.28 2.98 -3.96
CA VAL A 197 -4.69 1.94 -4.91
C VAL A 197 -5.55 0.89 -4.22
N HIS A 198 -5.23 0.52 -2.98
CA HIS A 198 -6.12 -0.30 -2.15
C HIS A 198 -7.50 0.35 -2.02
N CYS A 199 -7.53 1.63 -1.64
CA CYS A 199 -8.77 2.37 -1.46
C CYS A 199 -9.60 2.44 -2.75
N VAL A 200 -8.95 2.65 -3.89
CA VAL A 200 -9.57 2.62 -5.23
C VAL A 200 -10.13 1.22 -5.51
N GLY A 201 -9.38 0.16 -5.23
CA GLY A 201 -9.86 -1.22 -5.34
C GLY A 201 -11.13 -1.46 -4.52
N ASP A 202 -11.13 -1.03 -3.26
CA ASP A 202 -12.32 -1.10 -2.39
C ASP A 202 -13.49 -0.26 -2.91
N ALA A 203 -13.22 0.91 -3.52
CA ALA A 203 -14.24 1.77 -4.13
C ALA A 203 -14.97 1.10 -5.30
N LEU A 204 -14.28 0.23 -6.05
CA LEU A 204 -14.88 -0.54 -7.14
C LEU A 204 -15.81 -1.66 -6.65
N THR A 205 -15.75 -2.01 -5.36
CA THR A 205 -16.62 -3.04 -4.78
C THR A 205 -18.00 -2.50 -4.41
N VAL A 206 -18.95 -3.41 -4.13
CA VAL A 206 -20.33 -3.05 -3.72
C VAL A 206 -20.35 -2.06 -2.54
N SER A 207 -19.41 -2.19 -1.61
CA SER A 207 -19.37 -1.36 -0.39
C SER A 207 -18.94 0.09 -0.63
N GLY A 208 -18.17 0.35 -1.70
CA GLY A 208 -17.48 1.62 -1.91
C GLY A 208 -16.44 1.92 -0.82
N CYS A 209 -15.81 3.09 -0.93
CA CYS A 209 -14.71 3.50 -0.06
C CYS A 209 -14.76 5.01 0.24
N PRO A 210 -14.61 5.48 1.50
CA PRO A 210 -14.71 6.90 1.85
C PRO A 210 -13.43 7.69 1.56
N ILE A 211 -12.83 7.48 0.38
CA ILE A 211 -11.49 8.00 0.03
C ILE A 211 -11.36 9.49 0.30
N LEU A 212 -12.36 10.29 -0.11
CA LEU A 212 -12.34 11.76 -0.06
C LEU A 212 -12.48 12.37 1.34
N TRP A 213 -12.71 11.58 2.39
CA TRP A 213 -12.73 12.13 3.75
C TRP A 213 -11.43 12.94 4.00
N PRO A 214 -11.51 14.16 4.56
CA PRO A 214 -12.64 14.78 5.28
C PRO A 214 -13.60 15.64 4.44
N ILE A 215 -13.47 15.65 3.11
CA ILE A 215 -14.28 16.49 2.20
C ILE A 215 -15.70 15.91 2.08
N PRO A 216 -16.76 16.66 2.42
CA PRO A 216 -18.11 16.15 2.37
C PRO A 216 -18.64 16.08 0.93
N VAL A 217 -19.36 15.00 0.63
CA VAL A 217 -20.12 14.82 -0.62
C VAL A 217 -21.61 14.81 -0.26
N GLY A 218 -22.29 15.91 -0.57
CA GLY A 218 -23.67 16.15 -0.16
C GLY A 218 -23.84 16.13 1.36
N ARG A 219 -24.75 15.28 1.87
CA ARG A 219 -25.07 15.16 3.30
C ARG A 219 -24.12 14.24 4.10
N LYS A 220 -23.14 13.63 3.44
CA LYS A 220 -22.23 12.62 4.01
C LYS A 220 -20.80 13.16 4.04
N ARG A 221 -20.11 13.03 5.16
CA ARG A 221 -18.65 13.28 5.22
C ARG A 221 -17.87 12.01 4.94
N TRP A 222 -18.46 10.85 5.20
CA TRP A 222 -17.88 9.54 4.94
C TRP A 222 -18.61 8.89 3.75
N TYR A 223 -18.60 9.58 2.61
CA TYR A 223 -19.32 9.14 1.42
C TYR A 223 -18.58 7.96 0.75
N PRO A 224 -19.20 6.77 0.63
CA PRO A 224 -18.56 5.61 0.02
C PRO A 224 -18.54 5.76 -1.51
N ILE A 225 -17.44 6.30 -2.02
CA ILE A 225 -17.22 6.49 -3.44
C ILE A 225 -17.16 5.13 -4.11
N GLY A 226 -17.72 5.07 -5.32
CA GLY A 226 -17.63 3.93 -6.21
C GLY A 226 -18.38 4.22 -7.50
N PRO A 227 -18.14 3.43 -8.55
CA PRO A 227 -18.83 3.57 -9.84
C PRO A 227 -20.34 3.32 -9.71
N PRO A 228 -21.14 3.54 -10.77
CA PRO A 228 -22.53 3.12 -10.82
C PRO A 228 -22.71 1.66 -10.34
N LYS A 229 -23.82 1.38 -9.66
CA LYS A 229 -24.04 0.08 -8.97
C LYS A 229 -23.87 -1.13 -9.89
N SER A 230 -24.22 -1.01 -11.17
CA SER A 230 -24.11 -2.07 -12.19
C SER A 230 -22.67 -2.48 -12.51
N LEU A 231 -21.69 -1.60 -12.28
CA LEU A 231 -20.26 -1.87 -12.53
C LEU A 231 -19.53 -2.42 -11.31
N ARG A 232 -20.18 -2.52 -10.15
CA ARG A 232 -19.55 -2.95 -8.90
C ARG A 232 -19.53 -4.47 -8.81
N PHE A 233 -18.44 -5.01 -8.27
CA PHE A 233 -18.29 -6.44 -8.00
C PHE A 233 -18.14 -6.71 -6.50
N ARG A 234 -18.30 -7.98 -6.10
CA ARG A 234 -18.05 -8.43 -4.72
C ARG A 234 -16.57 -8.75 -4.53
N ALA A 235 -15.99 -8.31 -3.43
CA ALA A 235 -14.63 -8.71 -3.07
C ALA A 235 -14.53 -10.25 -2.95
N GLY A 236 -13.46 -10.83 -3.47
CA GLY A 236 -13.26 -12.27 -3.61
C GLY A 236 -14.12 -12.96 -4.67
N SER A 237 -14.79 -12.20 -5.55
CA SER A 237 -15.58 -12.78 -6.63
C SER A 237 -14.71 -13.36 -7.75
N TRP A 238 -15.32 -14.16 -8.61
CA TRP A 238 -14.70 -14.67 -9.83
C TRP A 238 -14.14 -13.55 -10.72
N VAL A 239 -14.80 -12.39 -10.79
CA VAL A 239 -14.32 -11.22 -11.56
C VAL A 239 -12.96 -10.76 -11.04
N GLU A 240 -12.81 -10.63 -9.73
CA GLU A 240 -11.53 -10.23 -9.13
C GLU A 240 -10.43 -11.25 -9.41
N LEU A 241 -10.73 -12.53 -9.20
CA LEU A 241 -9.75 -13.61 -9.30
C LEU A 241 -9.35 -13.98 -10.73
N LYS A 242 -10.29 -13.96 -11.67
CA LYS A 242 -10.12 -14.47 -13.03
C LYS A 242 -10.02 -13.37 -14.09
N VAL A 243 -10.35 -12.13 -13.75
CA VAL A 243 -10.23 -10.99 -14.67
C VAL A 243 -9.24 -9.97 -14.12
N LEU A 244 -9.49 -9.39 -12.94
CA LEU A 244 -8.66 -8.28 -12.44
C LEU A 244 -7.23 -8.71 -12.13
N MET A 245 -7.03 -9.82 -11.42
CA MET A 245 -5.68 -10.29 -11.11
C MET A 245 -4.84 -10.59 -12.37
N PRO A 246 -5.32 -11.35 -13.38
CA PRO A 246 -4.60 -11.48 -14.65
C PRO A 246 -4.33 -10.15 -15.36
N VAL A 247 -5.29 -9.22 -15.36
CA VAL A 247 -5.11 -7.88 -15.93
C VAL A 247 -3.99 -7.14 -15.21
N PHE A 248 -3.94 -7.16 -13.88
CA PHE A 248 -2.85 -6.52 -13.12
C PHE A 248 -1.50 -7.18 -13.37
N MET A 249 -1.43 -8.50 -13.56
CA MET A 249 -0.20 -9.18 -13.97
C MET A 249 0.29 -8.68 -15.33
N ILE A 250 -0.61 -8.58 -16.31
CA ILE A 250 -0.27 -8.12 -17.67
C ILE A 250 0.14 -6.64 -17.64
N LEU A 251 -0.68 -5.77 -17.03
CA LEU A 251 -0.38 -4.34 -16.93
C LEU A 251 0.88 -4.07 -16.12
N GLY A 252 1.12 -4.82 -15.04
CA GLY A 252 2.35 -4.74 -14.26
C GLY A 252 3.55 -5.20 -15.08
N GLY A 253 3.44 -6.29 -15.83
CA GLY A 253 4.49 -6.76 -16.73
C GLY A 253 4.83 -5.74 -17.82
N LEU A 254 3.82 -5.22 -18.52
CA LEU A 254 3.99 -4.19 -19.54
C LEU A 254 4.56 -2.89 -18.95
N GLY A 255 4.04 -2.47 -17.80
CA GLY A 255 4.55 -1.30 -17.06
C GLY A 255 6.01 -1.48 -16.65
N GLY A 256 6.39 -2.68 -16.21
CA GLY A 256 7.79 -3.01 -15.89
C GLY A 256 8.69 -2.96 -17.12
N LEU A 257 8.26 -3.54 -18.24
CA LEU A 257 9.02 -3.50 -19.50
C LEU A 257 9.18 -2.06 -20.02
N GLY A 258 8.12 -1.25 -19.99
CA GLY A 258 8.17 0.16 -20.38
C GLY A 258 9.03 1.00 -19.43
N ALA A 259 8.94 0.76 -18.12
CA ALA A 259 9.77 1.44 -17.11
C ALA A 259 11.26 1.10 -17.24
N LEU A 260 11.60 -0.03 -17.86
CA LEU A 260 12.98 -0.43 -18.17
C LEU A 260 13.40 -0.01 -19.60
N GLY A 261 12.53 0.65 -20.36
CA GLY A 261 12.81 1.09 -21.74
C GLY A 261 12.92 -0.05 -22.75
N ILE A 262 12.31 -1.21 -22.47
CA ILE A 262 12.34 -2.38 -23.36
C ILE A 262 11.30 -2.25 -24.49
N ILE A 263 10.15 -1.62 -24.19
CA ILE A 263 9.04 -1.35 -25.12
C ILE A 263 8.57 0.09 -25.03
#